data_AF-A0A7C6DQU4-F1
#
_entry.id   AF-A0A7C6DQU4-F1
#
_cell.length_a   1.000
_cell.length_b   1.000
_cell.length_c   1.000
_cell.angle_alpha   90.00
_cell.angle_beta   90.00
_cell.angle_gamma   90.00
#
_symmetry.space_group_name_H-M   'P 1'
#
loop_
_entity.id
_entity.type
_entity.pdbx_description
1 polymer ?
#
loop_
_entity_poly.entity_id
_entity_poly.type
_entity_poly.pdbx_seq_one_letter_code
_entity_poly.pdbx_strand_id
1 'polypeptide(L)'
;MVPAADAEYRRRSPLFHLHKAKGLPVSIEAGIQDGHTGSVPVSHSLLAFNELAKANGLKRVQTVRVEVGVRRQVVPESLAMAFEAVSLGTCAEGAALEQREVPMQARCRACGADYAPSLRDFRCPACHQAAAEITAGGDIAIASITGDTE
;
A
#
# COMPACT_ATOMS: atom_id res chain seq x y z
N MET A 1 -13.84 -13.01 -27.39
CA MET A 1 -14.02 -13.81 -26.16
C MET A 1 -12.81 -13.52 -25.28
N VAL A 2 -13.00 -12.78 -24.19
CA VAL A 2 -11.91 -12.47 -23.27
C VAL A 2 -11.65 -13.72 -22.42
N PRO A 3 -10.41 -14.20 -22.25
CA PRO A 3 -10.12 -15.43 -21.50
C PRO A 3 -10.75 -15.40 -20.10
N ALA A 4 -11.20 -16.54 -19.56
CA ALA A 4 -11.85 -16.60 -18.25
C ALA A 4 -11.00 -15.98 -17.11
N ALA A 5 -9.68 -16.05 -17.22
CA ALA A 5 -8.74 -15.40 -16.30
C ALA A 5 -8.87 -13.86 -16.31
N ASP A 6 -9.10 -13.23 -17.46
CA ASP A 6 -9.21 -11.77 -17.59
C ASP A 6 -10.53 -11.22 -17.04
N ALA A 7 -11.62 -11.98 -17.15
CA ALA A 7 -12.91 -11.62 -16.54
C ALA A 7 -12.82 -11.69 -15.00
N GLU A 8 -12.07 -12.67 -14.52
CA GLU A 8 -11.77 -12.86 -13.12
C GLU A 8 -10.84 -11.74 -12.58
N TYR A 9 -9.83 -11.32 -13.35
CA TYR A 9 -8.98 -10.16 -13.04
C TYR A 9 -9.78 -8.86 -12.93
N ARG A 10 -10.75 -8.63 -13.83
CA ARG A 10 -11.61 -7.44 -13.78
C ARG A 10 -12.45 -7.34 -12.51
N ARG A 11 -12.96 -8.48 -12.04
CA ARG A 11 -13.82 -8.53 -10.84
C ARG A 11 -13.05 -8.27 -9.55
N ARG A 12 -11.76 -8.63 -9.51
CA ARG A 12 -10.92 -8.62 -8.31
C ARG A 12 -9.92 -7.48 -8.29
N SER A 13 -9.71 -6.82 -9.42
CA SER A 13 -8.76 -5.73 -9.53
C SER A 13 -9.36 -4.47 -8.90
N PRO A 14 -8.64 -3.87 -7.93
CA PRO A 14 -9.04 -2.60 -7.37
C PRO A 14 -9.20 -1.50 -8.42
N LEU A 15 -8.55 -1.60 -9.57
CA LEU A 15 -8.66 -0.61 -10.65
C LEU A 15 -10.08 -0.34 -11.11
N PHE A 16 -10.94 -1.35 -11.07
CA PHE A 16 -12.33 -1.21 -11.52
C PHE A 16 -13.26 -0.78 -10.38
N HIS A 17 -12.77 -0.67 -9.14
CA HIS A 17 -13.59 -0.47 -7.94
C HIS A 17 -13.09 0.66 -7.03
N LEU A 18 -11.85 1.14 -7.22
CA LEU A 18 -11.20 2.09 -6.33
C LEU A 18 -11.89 3.45 -6.27
N HIS A 19 -12.62 3.81 -7.33
CA HIS A 19 -13.50 4.98 -7.34
C HIS A 19 -14.54 4.96 -6.19
N LYS A 20 -14.74 3.82 -5.52
CA LYS A 20 -15.59 3.67 -4.32
C LYS A 20 -14.83 3.72 -2.99
N ALA A 21 -13.50 3.65 -2.99
CA ALA A 21 -12.70 3.75 -1.78
C ALA A 21 -12.76 5.19 -1.27
N LYS A 22 -13.43 5.40 -0.13
CA LYS A 22 -13.54 6.72 0.50
C LYS A 22 -12.44 6.89 1.55
N GLY A 23 -11.49 7.78 1.28
CA GLY A 23 -10.53 8.30 2.26
C GLY A 23 -9.15 7.63 2.26
N LEU A 24 -8.16 8.40 2.73
CA LEU A 24 -6.77 8.00 2.98
C LEU A 24 -6.58 7.80 4.50
N PRO A 25 -5.67 6.90 4.94
CA PRO A 25 -4.74 6.08 4.15
C PRO A 25 -5.37 4.80 3.59
N VAL A 26 -4.79 4.28 2.49
CA VAL A 26 -5.22 3.01 1.85
C VAL A 26 -4.07 2.01 1.81
N SER A 27 -4.27 0.82 2.39
CA SER A 27 -3.31 -0.30 2.30
C SER A 27 -3.35 -0.95 0.91
N ILE A 28 -2.19 -1.32 0.37
CA ILE A 28 -2.04 -1.82 -1.01
C ILE A 28 -1.40 -3.22 -1.11
N GLU A 29 -1.15 -3.89 0.01
CA GLU A 29 -0.40 -5.16 0.07
C GLU A 29 -1.28 -6.41 -0.11
N ALA A 30 -2.50 -6.40 0.43
CA ALA A 30 -3.44 -7.52 0.35
C ALA A 30 -4.43 -7.40 -0.83
N GLY A 31 -4.10 -6.59 -1.83
CA GLY A 31 -5.09 -5.87 -2.61
C GLY A 31 -5.68 -4.73 -1.80
N ILE A 32 -6.27 -3.75 -2.48
CA ILE A 32 -7.02 -2.71 -1.78
C ILE A 32 -8.27 -3.39 -1.25
N GLN A 33 -8.52 -3.28 0.05
CA GLN A 33 -9.68 -3.88 0.72
C GLN A 33 -10.97 -3.15 0.30
N ASP A 34 -11.39 -3.39 -0.94
CA ASP A 34 -12.60 -2.89 -1.58
C ASP A 34 -13.77 -3.88 -1.49
N GLY A 35 -13.58 -4.99 -0.77
CA GLY A 35 -14.52 -6.10 -0.65
C GLY A 35 -14.04 -7.44 -1.23
N HIS A 36 -12.81 -7.55 -1.73
CA HIS A 36 -12.25 -8.79 -2.31
C HIS A 36 -10.97 -9.28 -1.59
N THR A 37 -10.65 -10.59 -1.69
CA THR A 37 -9.46 -11.22 -1.07
C THR A 37 -8.65 -11.99 -2.11
N GLY A 38 -7.33 -11.72 -2.22
CA GLY A 38 -6.41 -12.44 -3.11
C GLY A 38 -5.15 -11.65 -3.48
N SER A 39 -4.12 -12.33 -4.00
CA SER A 39 -2.91 -11.67 -4.51
C SER A 39 -3.20 -10.97 -5.85
N VAL A 40 -2.75 -9.74 -6.00
CA VAL A 40 -2.86 -8.96 -7.24
C VAL A 40 -1.47 -8.52 -7.71
N PRO A 41 -1.27 -8.31 -9.02
CA PRO A 41 -0.03 -7.72 -9.53
C PRO A 41 0.26 -6.38 -8.86
N VAL A 42 1.52 -6.13 -8.48
CA VAL A 42 1.96 -4.86 -7.86
C VAL A 42 1.58 -3.65 -8.73
N SER A 43 1.49 -3.82 -10.05
CA SER A 43 1.02 -2.77 -10.97
C SER A 43 -0.40 -2.30 -10.68
N HIS A 44 -1.29 -3.13 -10.14
CA HIS A 44 -2.63 -2.69 -9.73
C HIS A 44 -2.59 -1.77 -8.51
N SER A 45 -1.72 -2.08 -7.55
CA SER A 45 -1.45 -1.24 -6.38
C SER A 45 -0.83 0.10 -6.76
N LEU A 46 -0.03 0.13 -7.83
CA LEU A 46 0.54 1.37 -8.35
C LEU A 46 -0.45 2.18 -9.18
N LEU A 47 -1.32 1.53 -9.94
CA LEU A 47 -2.38 2.26 -10.65
C LEU A 47 -3.48 2.78 -9.70
N ALA A 48 -3.47 2.36 -8.43
CA ALA A 48 -4.37 2.86 -7.42
C ALA A 48 -4.27 4.37 -7.20
N PHE A 49 -3.09 4.95 -7.38
CA PHE A 49 -2.89 6.40 -7.28
C PHE A 49 -3.79 7.16 -8.26
N ASN A 50 -3.98 6.64 -9.47
CA ASN A 50 -4.78 7.28 -10.51
C ASN A 50 -6.26 7.31 -10.16
N GLU A 51 -6.76 6.21 -9.60
CA GLU A 51 -8.16 6.14 -9.20
C GLU A 51 -8.41 6.95 -7.92
N LEU A 52 -7.47 6.99 -6.97
CA LEU A 52 -7.54 7.88 -5.81
C LEU A 52 -7.48 9.36 -6.23
N ALA A 53 -6.64 9.73 -7.20
CA ALA A 53 -6.58 11.08 -7.73
C ALA A 53 -7.94 11.51 -8.32
N LYS A 54 -8.53 10.66 -9.17
CA LYS A 54 -9.89 10.89 -9.72
C LYS A 54 -10.94 11.04 -8.61
N ALA A 55 -10.93 10.16 -7.62
CA ALA A 55 -11.88 10.19 -6.50
C ALA A 55 -11.75 11.46 -5.66
N ASN A 56 -10.57 12.07 -5.59
CA ASN A 56 -10.30 13.33 -4.90
C ASN A 56 -10.44 14.57 -5.81
N GLY A 57 -10.90 14.41 -7.06
CA GLY A 57 -11.08 15.51 -8.01
C GLY A 57 -9.78 16.13 -8.50
N LEU A 58 -8.64 15.44 -8.32
CA LEU A 58 -7.35 15.89 -8.79
C LEU A 58 -7.23 15.65 -10.29
N LYS A 59 -6.98 16.71 -11.07
CA LYS A 59 -6.68 16.61 -12.50
C LYS A 59 -5.22 16.29 -12.75
N ARG A 60 -4.35 16.76 -11.85
CA ARG A 60 -2.91 16.49 -11.88
C ARG A 60 -2.42 16.21 -10.47
N VAL A 61 -1.71 15.11 -10.29
CA VAL A 61 -1.03 14.76 -9.04
C VAL A 61 0.38 15.35 -9.07
N GLN A 62 0.76 16.01 -7.99
CA GLN A 62 2.10 16.56 -7.81
C GLN A 62 2.95 15.67 -6.89
N THR A 63 2.34 15.11 -5.85
CA THR A 63 3.06 14.29 -4.87
C THR A 63 2.21 13.12 -4.39
N VAL A 64 2.87 11.98 -4.27
CA VAL A 64 2.33 10.75 -3.69
C VAL A 64 3.21 10.36 -2.52
N ARG A 65 2.63 10.24 -1.33
CA ARG A 65 3.32 9.72 -0.14
C ARG A 65 2.97 8.27 0.08
N VAL A 66 3.99 7.43 0.18
CA VAL A 66 3.86 6.00 0.48
C VAL A 66 4.59 5.67 1.77
N GLU A 67 3.90 4.99 2.66
CA GLU A 67 4.47 4.41 3.86
C GLU A 67 4.78 2.93 3.62
N VAL A 68 6.02 2.55 3.83
CA VAL A 68 6.54 1.21 3.57
C VAL A 68 6.97 0.59 4.88
N GLY A 69 6.26 -0.42 5.34
CA GLY A 69 6.64 -1.19 6.51
C GLY A 69 7.95 -1.94 6.30
N VAL A 70 8.90 -1.81 7.23
CA VAL A 70 10.22 -2.47 7.16
C VAL A 70 10.11 -3.98 6.99
N ARG A 71 9.02 -4.60 7.47
CA ARG A 71 8.74 -6.03 7.25
C ARG A 71 8.73 -6.42 5.77
N ARG A 72 8.37 -5.50 4.88
CA ARG A 72 8.17 -5.76 3.46
C ARG A 72 9.46 -5.77 2.66
N GLN A 73 10.57 -5.26 3.22
CA GLN A 73 11.88 -5.31 2.57
C GLN A 73 11.82 -4.79 1.13
N VAL A 74 10.99 -3.77 0.90
CA VAL A 74 10.87 -3.14 -0.43
C VAL A 74 12.15 -2.35 -0.67
N VAL A 75 12.73 -2.54 -1.84
CA VAL A 75 13.84 -1.72 -2.31
C VAL A 75 13.27 -0.38 -2.80
N PRO A 76 13.57 0.76 -2.15
CA PRO A 76 12.95 2.05 -2.48
C PRO A 76 13.12 2.46 -3.94
N GLU A 77 14.28 2.16 -4.54
CA GLU A 77 14.58 2.44 -5.93
C GLU A 77 13.68 1.63 -6.87
N SER A 78 13.42 0.35 -6.55
CA SER A 78 12.53 -0.49 -7.35
C SER A 78 11.09 0.01 -7.30
N LEU A 79 10.63 0.50 -6.14
CA LEU A 79 9.30 1.09 -6.02
C LEU A 79 9.20 2.40 -6.80
N ALA A 80 10.22 3.25 -6.76
CA ALA A 80 10.28 4.50 -7.51
C ALA A 80 10.26 4.25 -9.03
N MET A 81 11.07 3.31 -9.52
CA MET A 81 11.08 2.94 -10.94
C MET A 81 9.72 2.39 -11.40
N ALA A 82 9.11 1.53 -10.58
CA ALA A 82 7.80 0.97 -10.91
C ALA A 82 6.72 2.06 -10.94
N PHE A 83 6.74 2.99 -9.98
CA PHE A 83 5.85 4.14 -9.95
C PHE A 83 6.02 5.04 -11.18
N GLU A 84 7.25 5.38 -11.54
CA GLU A 84 7.53 6.17 -12.74
C GLU A 84 6.93 5.50 -13.99
N ALA A 85 7.26 4.23 -14.21
CA ALA A 85 6.80 3.47 -15.38
C ALA A 85 5.27 3.38 -15.51
N VAL A 86 4.56 3.19 -14.40
CA VAL A 86 3.08 3.08 -14.43
C VAL A 86 2.36 4.43 -14.39
N SER A 87 3.07 5.52 -14.04
CA SER A 87 2.51 6.88 -14.01
C SER A 87 2.47 7.54 -15.40
N LEU A 88 3.27 7.03 -16.36
CA LEU A 88 3.30 7.54 -17.72
C LEU A 88 1.92 7.48 -18.38
N GLY A 89 1.48 8.59 -18.96
CA GLY A 89 0.18 8.76 -19.61
C GLY A 89 -0.99 8.91 -18.62
N THR A 90 -0.73 9.21 -17.35
CA THR A 90 -1.74 9.32 -16.29
C THR A 90 -1.72 10.70 -15.62
N CYS A 91 -2.71 11.00 -14.77
CA CYS A 91 -2.72 12.24 -13.98
C CYS A 91 -1.54 12.34 -12.99
N ALA A 92 -0.84 11.23 -12.73
CA ALA A 92 0.34 11.19 -11.87
C ALA A 92 1.67 11.21 -12.63
N GLU A 93 1.64 11.41 -13.95
CA GLU A 93 2.87 11.55 -14.74
C GLU A 93 3.72 12.71 -14.21
N GLY A 94 4.98 12.40 -13.87
CA GLY A 94 5.93 13.36 -13.31
C GLY A 94 5.67 13.76 -11.85
N ALA A 95 4.76 13.08 -11.14
CA ALA A 95 4.56 13.29 -9.71
C ALA A 95 5.78 12.84 -8.90
N ALA A 96 6.08 13.54 -7.81
CA ALA A 96 7.10 13.12 -6.85
C ALA A 96 6.59 11.96 -5.98
N LEU A 97 7.36 10.88 -5.89
CA LEU A 97 7.11 9.79 -4.95
C LEU A 97 7.94 10.00 -3.68
N GLU A 98 7.25 10.32 -2.58
CA GLU A 98 7.86 10.41 -1.25
C GLU A 98 7.64 9.10 -0.49
N GLN A 99 8.73 8.44 -0.12
CA GLN A 99 8.69 7.15 0.58
C GLN A 99 9.11 7.33 2.04
N ARG A 100 8.31 6.80 2.96
CA ARG A 100 8.63 6.77 4.39
C ARG A 100 8.67 5.34 4.89
N GLU A 101 9.79 4.92 5.44
CA GLU A 101 9.87 3.64 6.14
C GLU A 101 9.15 3.69 7.49
N VAL A 102 8.33 2.67 7.75
CA VAL A 102 7.61 2.51 9.01
C VAL A 102 8.21 1.34 9.79
N PRO A 103 8.79 1.58 10.97
CA PRO A 103 9.38 0.52 11.78
C PRO A 103 8.30 -0.45 12.26
N MET A 104 8.69 -1.70 12.46
CA MET A 104 7.79 -2.71 13.02
C MET A 104 7.43 -2.38 14.46
N GLN A 105 6.13 -2.41 14.75
CA GLN A 105 5.59 -2.38 16.10
C GLN A 105 4.71 -3.60 16.30
N ALA A 106 4.73 -4.14 17.51
CA ALA A 106 3.96 -5.31 17.87
C ALA A 106 3.41 -5.21 19.29
N ARG A 107 2.28 -5.86 19.51
CA ARG A 107 1.73 -6.14 20.82
C ARG A 107 1.90 -7.63 21.13
N CYS A 108 2.40 -7.96 22.30
CA CYS A 108 2.50 -9.36 22.72
C CYS A 108 1.11 -9.88 23.12
N ARG A 109 0.62 -10.93 22.47
CA ARG A 109 -0.66 -11.56 22.83
C ARG A 109 -0.62 -12.30 24.18
N ALA A 110 0.58 -12.63 24.68
CA ALA A 110 0.74 -13.36 25.94
C ALA A 110 0.73 -12.44 27.18
N CYS A 111 1.36 -11.26 27.10
CA CYS A 111 1.48 -10.35 28.24
C CYS A 111 0.95 -8.93 27.98
N GLY A 112 0.52 -8.61 26.76
CA GLY A 112 -0.02 -7.31 26.39
C GLY A 112 1.03 -6.21 26.14
N ALA A 113 2.32 -6.47 26.34
CA ALA A 113 3.37 -5.47 26.16
C ALA A 113 3.50 -5.03 24.69
N ASP A 114 3.57 -3.72 24.47
CA ASP A 114 3.93 -3.13 23.17
C ASP A 114 5.46 -3.06 23.02
N TYR A 115 5.99 -3.45 21.86
CA TYR A 115 7.43 -3.49 21.58
C TYR A 115 7.72 -3.38 20.08
N ALA A 116 8.97 -3.07 19.73
CA ALA A 116 9.44 -2.98 18.35
C ALA A 116 10.32 -4.20 18.01
N PRO A 117 9.76 -5.27 17.42
CA PRO A 117 10.54 -6.42 17.01
C PRO A 117 11.48 -6.08 15.84
N SER A 118 12.56 -6.85 15.71
CA SER A 118 13.41 -6.81 14.52
C SER A 118 12.97 -7.87 13.51
N LEU A 119 13.41 -7.78 12.26
CA LEU A 119 13.16 -8.82 11.25
C LEU A 119 13.72 -10.19 11.63
N ARG A 120 14.69 -10.23 12.56
CA ARG A 120 15.38 -11.45 12.98
C ARG A 120 14.82 -12.04 14.27
N ASP A 121 14.17 -11.21 15.09
CA ASP A 121 13.63 -11.63 16.38
C ASP A 121 12.31 -10.93 16.70
N PHE A 122 11.27 -11.74 16.86
CA PHE A 122 9.90 -11.34 17.18
C PHE A 122 9.55 -11.63 18.65
N ARG A 123 10.47 -12.16 19.46
CA ARG A 123 10.17 -12.47 20.86
C ARG A 123 9.90 -11.20 21.65
N CYS A 124 8.91 -11.27 22.53
CA CYS A 124 8.62 -10.16 23.43
C CYS A 124 9.77 -9.97 24.43
N PRO A 125 10.31 -8.76 24.61
CA PRO A 125 11.40 -8.52 25.56
C PRO A 125 10.95 -8.65 27.03
N ALA A 126 9.64 -8.60 27.30
CA ALA A 126 9.09 -8.66 28.66
C ALA A 126 8.84 -10.10 29.15
N CYS A 127 8.38 -11.00 28.28
CA CYS A 127 8.01 -12.38 28.66
C CYS A 127 8.69 -13.47 27.82
N HIS A 128 9.50 -13.09 26.83
CA HIS A 128 10.25 -13.96 25.92
C HIS A 128 9.43 -14.92 25.06
N GLN A 129 8.09 -14.79 25.09
CA GLN A 129 7.18 -15.53 24.24
C GLN A 129 7.22 -15.00 22.80
N ALA A 130 7.12 -15.90 21.83
CA ALA A 130 7.00 -15.58 20.41
C ALA A 130 5.53 -15.36 20.01
N ALA A 131 4.84 -14.48 20.74
CA ALA A 131 3.40 -14.21 20.59
C ALA A 131 3.16 -12.80 20.01
N ALA A 132 3.96 -12.39 19.04
CA ALA A 132 3.90 -11.06 18.42
C ALA A 132 2.64 -10.89 17.56
N GLU A 133 1.86 -9.85 17.82
CA GLU A 133 0.86 -9.33 16.90
C GLU A 133 1.37 -8.03 16.30
N ILE A 134 1.63 -8.01 14.99
CA ILE A 134 2.16 -6.82 14.33
C ILE A 134 1.06 -5.77 14.22
N THR A 135 1.32 -4.58 14.77
CA THR A 135 0.39 -3.45 14.81
C THR A 135 0.82 -2.30 13.89
N ALA A 136 2.10 -2.23 13.51
CA ALA A 136 2.60 -1.30 12.50
C ALA A 136 3.87 -1.83 11.80
N GLY A 137 4.28 -1.20 10.69
CA GLY A 137 5.46 -1.59 9.91
C GLY A 137 5.32 -2.93 9.20
N GLY A 138 4.09 -3.46 9.17
CA GLY A 138 3.72 -4.72 8.57
C GLY A 138 3.14 -4.60 7.18
N ASP A 139 2.90 -3.40 6.63
CA ASP A 139 2.18 -3.20 5.37
C ASP A 139 2.78 -2.05 4.54
N ILE A 140 2.33 -1.90 3.29
CA ILE A 140 2.58 -0.74 2.45
C ILE A 140 1.26 0.02 2.30
N ALA A 141 1.28 1.33 2.49
CA ALA A 141 0.09 2.17 2.41
C ALA A 141 0.35 3.47 1.65
N ILE A 142 -0.67 3.91 0.90
CA ILE A 142 -0.71 5.26 0.33
C ILE A 142 -1.17 6.19 1.45
N ALA A 143 -0.25 7.00 1.96
CA ALA A 143 -0.49 7.88 3.09
C ALA A 143 -1.21 9.16 2.67
N SER A 144 -0.81 9.76 1.54
CA SER A 144 -1.47 10.93 1.00
C SER A 144 -1.20 11.14 -0.49
N ILE A 145 -2.12 11.82 -1.17
CA ILE A 145 -1.94 12.30 -2.55
C ILE A 145 -2.30 13.79 -2.57
N THR A 146 -1.45 14.61 -3.17
CA THR A 146 -1.66 16.05 -3.33
C THR A 146 -1.48 16.47 -4.78
N GLY A 147 -2.24 17.47 -5.21
CA GLY A 147 -2.19 17.97 -6.58
C GLY A 147 -3.24 19.03 -6.83
N ASP A 148 -3.39 19.39 -8.10
CA ASP A 148 -4.28 20.45 -8.54
C ASP A 148 -5.66 19.88 -8.92
N THR A 149 -6.72 20.63 -8.58
CA THR A 149 -8.11 20.30 -8.92
C THR A 149 -8.65 21.07 -10.14
N GLU A 150 -7.90 22.06 -10.63
CA GLU A 150 -8.32 22.99 -11.70
C GLU A 150 -8.28 22.40 -13.11
#